data_AF-Q01S31-F1
#
_entry.id   AF-Q01S31-F1
#
_cell.length_a   1.000
_cell.length_b   1.000
_cell.length_c   1.000
_cell.angle_alpha   90.00
_cell.angle_beta   90.00
_cell.angle_gamma   90.00
#
_symmetry.space_group_name_H-M   'P 1'
#
loop_
_entity.id
_entity.type
_entity.pdbx_description
1 polymer ?
#
loop_
_entity_poly.entity_id
_entity_poly.type
_entity_poly.pdbx_seq_one_letter_code
_entity_poly.pdbx_strand_id
1 'polypeptide(L)'
;MIQAAAIALIALILTPGWFFYFDITPKLIVLLVTAGIALVPLRRSRLMTLAMLALASLALSTAFSPRPEISFYGSHWRQYGALAQAAVLVLSCAIAAHAMRATAMLYVVSAAGAVTALYGIAQYLGWDPILPAAAYHIGEGIWTIVRPPSTLGYVSYFATWLLFVFFLSAALPGRFAKVCAALALIAMLLTGTRAAFLGLVAGVAVWLLWRGFHVPRRTLLGGLAALVAIAALYVSPLGQPMRSRTRWFVEDPWGGARPLLWRDSLVMGLSRPLTGHGPETFTAVFPRYESAALARAYPDFAHESPHNIFLDALVQQGVPGLLLLAAWCALGFAAAWKLRASHPVLAPSLAAALAAGIVSQQFTAFTIPTAVIFFATIALAAGLADGAAPGVRSLPLGLPLLYFAVRIAFADHALALTQRDLETANLARAAVHYRSSGENNDLWYSRTLLGVWRKAPTPALRIEAFGMASAAAKRATLTAEDPFNAWYSLSEIYAARNDAGGAERSLRAAIAAHPNWFKPHWTLAQVLRFESRRAEAEREAVLALDLDGGKHPEVSRSLAQ
;
A
#
# COMPACT_ATOMS: atom_id res chain seq x y z
N MET A 1 -11.25 11.89 -21.63
CA MET A 1 -11.08 13.07 -20.76
C MET A 1 -11.39 12.70 -19.33
N ILE A 2 -12.57 12.13 -19.04
CA ILE A 2 -12.94 11.61 -17.71
C ILE A 2 -11.87 10.64 -17.16
N GLN A 3 -11.41 9.66 -17.95
CA GLN A 3 -10.40 8.69 -17.48
C GLN A 3 -9.06 9.36 -17.14
N ALA A 4 -8.62 10.32 -17.97
CA ALA A 4 -7.37 11.05 -17.73
C ALA A 4 -7.48 11.92 -16.48
N ALA A 5 -8.60 12.63 -16.32
CA ALA A 5 -8.88 13.43 -15.13
C ALA A 5 -8.93 12.55 -13.87
N ALA A 6 -9.50 11.35 -13.96
CA ALA A 6 -9.53 10.40 -12.85
C ALA A 6 -8.12 9.94 -12.45
N ILE A 7 -7.25 9.56 -13.41
CA ILE A 7 -5.86 9.17 -13.11
C ILE A 7 -5.12 10.34 -12.43
N ALA A 8 -5.28 11.56 -12.95
CA ALA A 8 -4.67 12.74 -12.35
C ALA A 8 -5.22 13.02 -10.94
N LEU A 9 -6.53 12.95 -10.75
CA LEU A 9 -7.16 13.22 -9.45
C LEU A 9 -6.79 12.15 -8.42
N ILE A 10 -6.74 10.86 -8.79
CA ILE A 10 -6.25 9.77 -7.95
C ILE A 10 -4.80 10.02 -7.52
N ALA A 11 -3.96 10.56 -8.40
CA ALA A 11 -2.59 10.88 -8.04
C ALA A 11 -2.49 12.09 -7.11
N LEU A 12 -3.39 13.08 -7.21
CA LEU A 12 -3.26 14.39 -6.56
C LEU A 12 -4.08 14.55 -5.28
N ILE A 13 -5.19 13.83 -5.12
CA ILE A 13 -6.15 14.10 -4.06
C ILE A 13 -5.61 13.70 -2.68
N LEU A 14 -5.68 14.64 -1.74
CA LEU A 14 -5.47 14.49 -0.31
C LEU A 14 -6.53 15.30 0.41
N THR A 15 -7.11 14.77 1.49
CA THR A 15 -8.18 15.46 2.23
C THR A 15 -7.98 15.40 3.74
N PRO A 16 -6.84 15.89 4.27
CA PRO A 16 -6.56 15.87 5.71
C PRO A 16 -7.65 16.61 6.47
N GLY A 17 -8.09 16.02 7.58
CA GLY A 17 -9.18 16.53 8.41
C GLY A 17 -10.59 16.25 7.88
N TRP A 18 -10.79 15.97 6.59
CA TRP A 18 -12.11 15.58 6.09
C TRP A 18 -12.35 14.08 6.20
N PHE A 19 -11.35 13.28 5.82
CA PHE A 19 -11.38 11.82 5.89
C PHE A 19 -10.36 11.32 6.91
N PHE A 20 -10.65 10.19 7.55
CA PHE A 20 -9.74 9.57 8.51
C PHE A 20 -8.54 8.97 7.77
N TYR A 21 -8.79 8.16 6.74
CA TYR A 21 -7.77 7.73 5.78
C TYR A 21 -7.64 8.76 4.65
N PHE A 22 -7.12 9.94 5.01
CA PHE A 22 -7.11 11.15 4.19
C PHE A 22 -6.37 11.05 2.85
N ASP A 23 -5.50 10.05 2.67
CA ASP A 23 -4.73 9.83 1.44
C ASP A 23 -5.21 8.60 0.64
N ILE A 24 -6.01 7.71 1.21
CA ILE A 24 -6.47 6.46 0.56
C ILE A 24 -7.94 6.56 0.15
N THR A 25 -8.83 6.87 1.10
CA THR A 25 -10.28 6.98 0.88
C THR A 25 -10.65 7.90 -0.29
N PRO A 26 -10.11 9.13 -0.41
CA PRO A 26 -10.51 10.00 -1.53
C PRO A 26 -10.09 9.42 -2.88
N LYS A 27 -8.98 8.68 -2.96
CA LYS A 27 -8.54 8.01 -4.19
C LYS A 27 -9.48 6.87 -4.56
N LEU A 28 -9.94 6.10 -3.57
CA LEU A 28 -10.92 5.04 -3.78
C LEU A 28 -12.26 5.61 -4.27
N ILE A 29 -12.76 6.68 -3.66
CA ILE A 29 -14.00 7.34 -4.09
C ILE A 29 -13.91 7.77 -5.55
N VAL A 30 -12.80 8.43 -5.94
CA VAL A 30 -12.59 8.86 -7.33
C VAL A 30 -12.56 7.67 -8.28
N LEU A 31 -11.87 6.58 -7.90
CA LEU A 31 -11.83 5.35 -8.69
C LEU A 31 -13.24 4.76 -8.88
N LEU A 32 -14.01 4.62 -7.80
CA LEU A 32 -15.35 4.02 -7.83
C LEU A 32 -16.34 4.88 -8.61
N VAL A 33 -16.33 6.20 -8.41
CA VAL A 33 -17.17 7.13 -9.18
C VAL A 33 -16.82 7.05 -10.65
N THR A 34 -15.53 7.10 -10.99
CA THR A 34 -15.07 7.03 -12.39
C THR A 34 -15.46 5.71 -13.03
N ALA A 35 -15.22 4.58 -12.35
CA ALA A 35 -15.61 3.26 -12.85
C ALA A 35 -17.13 3.12 -12.95
N GLY A 36 -17.89 3.72 -12.04
CA GLY A 36 -19.36 3.69 -12.03
C GLY A 36 -20.00 4.49 -13.17
N ILE A 37 -19.42 5.62 -13.55
CA ILE A 37 -19.87 6.43 -14.70
C ILE A 37 -19.21 6.01 -16.02
N ALA A 38 -18.18 5.16 -15.97
CA ALA A 38 -17.50 4.70 -17.18
C ALA A 38 -18.46 3.85 -18.01
N LEU A 39 -18.94 4.41 -19.11
CA LEU A 39 -19.59 3.64 -20.17
C LEU A 39 -18.52 2.78 -20.83
N VAL A 40 -18.39 1.52 -20.40
CA VAL A 40 -17.49 0.56 -21.04
C VAL A 40 -18.24 -0.05 -22.23
N PRO A 41 -17.87 0.28 -23.49
CA PRO A 41 -18.38 -0.49 -24.61
C PRO A 41 -17.88 -1.92 -24.47
N LEU A 42 -18.80 -2.89 -24.55
CA LEU A 42 -18.46 -4.31 -24.55
C LEU A 42 -17.76 -4.65 -25.87
N ARG A 43 -16.44 -4.48 -25.90
CA ARG A 43 -15.59 -4.93 -26.99
C ARG A 43 -15.04 -6.30 -26.67
N ARG A 44 -15.26 -7.30 -27.54
CA ARG A 44 -14.48 -8.53 -27.50
C ARG A 44 -13.03 -8.21 -27.87
N SER A 45 -12.15 -8.24 -26.88
CA SER A 45 -10.70 -8.06 -27.03
C SER A 45 -9.97 -8.97 -26.04
N ARG A 46 -8.67 -9.21 -26.26
CA ARG A 46 -7.85 -9.97 -25.32
C ARG A 46 -7.84 -9.33 -23.93
N LEU A 47 -7.85 -8.00 -23.88
CA LEU A 47 -7.95 -7.23 -22.64
C LEU A 47 -9.27 -7.51 -21.92
N MET A 48 -10.40 -7.49 -22.62
CA MET A 48 -11.71 -7.76 -22.02
C MET A 48 -11.78 -9.21 -21.49
N THR A 49 -11.28 -10.18 -22.25
CA THR A 49 -11.21 -11.57 -21.80
C THR A 49 -10.37 -11.70 -20.53
N LEU A 50 -9.19 -11.07 -20.48
CA LEU A 50 -8.34 -11.08 -19.27
C LEU A 50 -9.00 -10.35 -18.09
N ALA A 51 -9.70 -9.24 -18.33
CA ALA A 51 -10.45 -8.54 -17.28
C ALA A 51 -11.57 -9.42 -16.70
N MET A 52 -12.33 -10.12 -17.55
CA MET A 52 -13.38 -11.03 -17.09
C MET A 52 -12.83 -12.23 -16.32
N LEU A 53 -11.72 -12.82 -16.77
CA LEU A 53 -11.05 -13.89 -16.03
C LEU A 53 -10.49 -13.41 -14.68
N ALA A 54 -9.92 -12.20 -14.64
CA ALA A 54 -9.46 -11.58 -13.40
C ALA A 54 -10.61 -11.28 -12.44
N LEU A 55 -11.76 -10.80 -12.94
CA LEU A 55 -12.96 -10.60 -12.12
C LEU A 55 -13.51 -11.92 -11.56
N ALA A 56 -13.51 -13.00 -12.37
CA ALA A 56 -13.94 -14.31 -11.91
C ALA A 56 -13.01 -14.89 -10.84
N SER A 57 -11.69 -14.83 -11.06
CA SER A 57 -10.67 -15.23 -10.09
C SER A 57 -10.80 -14.43 -8.78
N LEU A 58 -11.00 -13.13 -8.90
CA LEU A 58 -11.18 -12.22 -7.76
C LEU A 58 -12.45 -12.54 -6.96
N ALA A 59 -13.58 -12.78 -7.64
CA ALA A 59 -14.84 -13.13 -7.01
C ALA A 59 -14.75 -14.47 -6.26
N LEU A 60 -14.16 -15.49 -6.89
CA LEU A 60 -13.93 -16.80 -6.26
C LEU A 60 -13.01 -16.67 -5.03
N SER A 61 -11.89 -15.99 -5.17
CA SER A 61 -10.93 -15.82 -4.08
C SER A 61 -11.50 -15.02 -2.90
N THR A 62 -12.39 -14.05 -3.19
CA THR A 62 -13.11 -13.28 -2.16
C THR A 62 -14.16 -14.16 -1.45
N ALA A 63 -14.91 -14.97 -2.20
CA ALA A 63 -15.94 -15.85 -1.65
C ALA A 63 -15.36 -16.95 -0.75
N PHE A 64 -14.21 -17.51 -1.11
CA PHE A 64 -13.50 -18.54 -0.35
C PHE A 64 -12.47 -18.00 0.66
N SER A 65 -12.43 -16.67 0.85
CA SER A 65 -11.54 -16.01 1.80
C SER A 65 -11.87 -16.39 3.24
N PRO A 66 -10.88 -16.57 4.13
CA PRO A 66 -11.12 -16.66 5.58
C PRO A 66 -11.74 -15.37 6.17
N ARG A 67 -11.60 -14.23 5.48
CA ARG A 67 -12.10 -12.91 5.88
C ARG A 67 -12.77 -12.22 4.68
N PRO A 68 -13.96 -12.66 4.23
CA PRO A 68 -14.60 -12.14 3.02
C PRO A 68 -14.87 -10.63 3.06
N GLU A 69 -15.14 -10.09 4.25
CA GLU A 69 -15.41 -8.67 4.45
C GLU A 69 -14.17 -7.80 4.20
N ILE A 70 -13.02 -8.15 4.79
CA ILE A 70 -11.71 -7.54 4.47
C ILE A 70 -11.37 -7.76 2.99
N SER A 71 -11.60 -8.96 2.44
CA SER A 71 -11.33 -9.22 1.02
C SER A 71 -12.18 -8.39 0.08
N PHE A 72 -13.40 -8.03 0.47
CA PHE A 72 -14.28 -7.21 -0.35
C PHE A 72 -13.92 -5.72 -0.30
N TYR A 73 -13.83 -5.14 0.90
CA TYR A 73 -13.57 -3.70 1.09
C TYR A 73 -12.09 -3.34 0.99
N GLY A 74 -11.24 -4.23 1.46
CA GLY A 74 -9.80 -4.07 1.58
C GLY A 74 -9.36 -3.58 2.94
N SER A 75 -8.05 -3.68 3.17
CA SER A 75 -7.42 -3.30 4.43
C SER A 75 -7.41 -1.78 4.63
N HIS A 76 -7.31 -1.32 5.86
CA HIS A 76 -7.27 0.10 6.20
C HIS A 76 -6.05 0.83 5.62
N TRP A 77 -4.92 0.13 5.43
CA TRP A 77 -3.67 0.77 5.00
C TRP A 77 -3.58 1.03 3.49
N ARG A 78 -4.36 0.33 2.63
CA ARG A 78 -4.40 0.62 1.18
C ARG A 78 -5.76 0.51 0.51
N GLN A 79 -6.79 -0.01 1.20
CA GLN A 79 -8.17 -0.21 0.73
C GLN A 79 -8.24 -0.85 -0.68
N TYR A 80 -7.42 -1.87 -0.91
CA TYR A 80 -7.24 -2.47 -2.24
C TYR A 80 -7.90 -3.86 -2.36
N GLY A 81 -9.12 -3.98 -1.81
CA GLY A 81 -9.93 -5.20 -1.85
C GLY A 81 -10.57 -5.45 -3.22
N ALA A 82 -11.48 -6.41 -3.27
CA ALA A 82 -12.15 -6.84 -4.50
C ALA A 82 -12.90 -5.71 -5.20
N LEU A 83 -13.55 -4.83 -4.43
CA LEU A 83 -14.26 -3.68 -4.97
C LEU A 83 -13.31 -2.72 -5.73
N ALA A 84 -12.16 -2.39 -5.13
CA ALA A 84 -11.16 -1.52 -5.73
C ALA A 84 -10.51 -2.19 -6.97
N GLN A 85 -10.11 -3.45 -6.85
CA GLN A 85 -9.51 -4.21 -7.95
C GLN A 85 -10.46 -4.33 -9.15
N ALA A 86 -11.75 -4.62 -8.90
CA ALA A 86 -12.77 -4.65 -9.96
C ALA A 86 -12.91 -3.29 -10.64
N ALA A 87 -12.95 -2.19 -9.87
CA ALA A 87 -13.02 -0.84 -10.43
C ALA A 87 -11.79 -0.46 -11.26
N VAL A 88 -10.58 -0.91 -10.88
CA VAL A 88 -9.37 -0.76 -11.71
C VAL A 88 -9.52 -1.49 -13.05
N LEU A 89 -10.04 -2.71 -13.05
CA LEU A 89 -10.27 -3.47 -14.29
C LEU A 89 -11.33 -2.80 -15.19
N VAL A 90 -12.43 -2.32 -14.62
CA VAL A 90 -13.45 -1.54 -15.34
C VAL A 90 -12.84 -0.28 -15.96
N LEU A 91 -12.08 0.49 -15.19
CA LEU A 91 -11.39 1.69 -15.67
C LEU A 91 -10.40 1.35 -16.80
N SER A 92 -9.70 0.22 -16.69
CA SER A 92 -8.76 -0.25 -17.72
C SER A 92 -9.46 -0.57 -19.04
N CYS A 93 -10.60 -1.24 -19.00
CA CYS A 93 -11.44 -1.44 -20.18
C CYS A 93 -11.91 -0.10 -20.77
N ALA A 94 -12.31 0.86 -19.92
CA ALA A 94 -12.73 2.20 -20.36
C ALA A 94 -11.59 2.99 -21.02
N ILE A 95 -10.36 2.89 -20.51
CA ILE A 95 -9.15 3.51 -21.07
C ILE A 95 -8.82 2.88 -22.42
N ALA A 96 -8.85 1.55 -22.54
CA ALA A 96 -8.59 0.85 -23.79
C ALA A 96 -9.60 1.26 -24.88
N ALA A 97 -10.87 1.42 -24.53
CA ALA A 97 -11.90 1.90 -25.46
C ALA A 97 -11.66 3.34 -25.98
N HIS A 98 -10.93 4.16 -25.22
CA HIS A 98 -10.64 5.56 -25.56
C HIS A 98 -9.16 5.79 -25.88
N ALA A 99 -8.43 4.73 -26.23
CA ALA A 99 -6.99 4.77 -26.43
C ALA A 99 -6.56 5.71 -27.58
N MET A 100 -7.46 6.02 -28.53
CA MET A 100 -7.21 7.03 -29.57
C MET A 100 -6.94 8.44 -29.01
N ARG A 101 -7.31 8.70 -27.74
CA ARG A 101 -6.99 9.95 -27.03
C ARG A 101 -5.71 9.83 -26.18
N ALA A 102 -4.86 8.82 -26.44
CA ALA A 102 -3.66 8.53 -25.65
C ALA A 102 -2.79 9.77 -25.41
N THR A 103 -2.50 10.56 -26.45
CA THR A 103 -1.68 11.77 -26.31
C THR A 103 -2.23 12.74 -25.27
N ALA A 104 -3.54 13.02 -25.29
CA ALA A 104 -4.18 13.89 -24.31
C ALA A 104 -4.12 13.28 -22.89
N MET A 105 -4.31 11.96 -22.77
CA MET A 105 -4.18 11.27 -21.48
C MET A 105 -2.76 11.38 -20.92
N LEU A 106 -1.74 11.17 -21.75
CA LEU A 106 -0.34 11.27 -21.36
C LEU A 106 0.03 12.70 -20.93
N TYR A 107 -0.50 13.74 -21.57
CA TYR A 107 -0.28 15.12 -21.14
C TYR A 107 -0.87 15.37 -19.74
N VAL A 108 -2.08 14.87 -19.47
CA VAL A 108 -2.73 15.00 -18.16
C VAL A 108 -1.96 14.23 -17.08
N VAL A 109 -1.54 13.00 -17.36
CA VAL A 109 -0.68 12.20 -16.46
C VAL A 109 0.65 12.89 -16.21
N SER A 110 1.26 13.47 -17.25
CA SER A 110 2.52 14.21 -17.12
C SER A 110 2.36 15.47 -16.26
N ALA A 111 1.24 16.19 -16.42
CA ALA A 111 0.93 17.36 -15.61
C ALA A 111 0.72 17.00 -14.12
N ALA A 112 -0.08 15.96 -13.84
CA ALA A 112 -0.27 15.46 -12.48
C ALA A 112 1.05 14.94 -11.89
N GLY A 113 1.84 14.25 -12.70
CA GLY A 113 3.19 13.81 -12.37
C GLY A 113 4.13 14.97 -12.00
N ALA A 114 4.08 16.08 -12.74
CA ALA A 114 4.85 17.27 -12.42
C ALA A 114 4.41 17.91 -11.10
N VAL A 115 3.10 17.98 -10.81
CA VAL A 115 2.60 18.52 -9.53
C VAL A 115 3.01 17.63 -8.35
N THR A 116 2.82 16.31 -8.46
CA THR A 116 3.27 15.36 -7.43
C THR A 116 4.79 15.39 -7.24
N ALA A 117 5.57 15.54 -8.32
CA ALA A 117 7.02 15.71 -8.27
C ALA A 117 7.43 17.01 -7.54
N LEU A 118 6.82 18.14 -7.90
CA LEU A 118 7.08 19.43 -7.25
C LEU A 118 6.78 19.37 -5.76
N TYR A 119 5.65 18.78 -5.37
CA TYR A 119 5.30 18.62 -3.96
C TYR A 119 6.31 17.72 -3.22
N GLY A 120 6.72 16.59 -3.81
CA GLY A 120 7.75 15.72 -3.22
C GLY A 120 9.13 16.39 -3.11
N ILE A 121 9.50 17.25 -4.08
CA ILE A 121 10.72 18.07 -4.00
C ILE A 121 10.59 19.09 -2.87
N ALA A 122 9.45 19.73 -2.72
CA ALA A 122 9.21 20.71 -1.65
C ALA A 122 9.31 20.05 -0.26
N GLN A 123 8.72 18.87 -0.10
CA GLN A 123 8.85 18.03 1.10
C GLN A 123 10.31 17.68 1.41
N TYR A 124 11.09 17.33 0.38
CA TYR A 124 12.52 17.06 0.53
C TYR A 124 13.29 18.28 1.06
N LEU A 125 12.92 19.47 0.60
CA LEU A 125 13.51 20.74 1.01
C LEU A 125 13.00 21.25 2.38
N GLY A 126 12.16 20.46 3.07
CA GLY A 126 11.61 20.80 4.38
C GLY A 126 10.39 21.71 4.35
N TRP A 127 9.77 21.92 3.19
CA TRP A 127 8.52 22.67 3.07
C TRP A 127 7.34 21.72 2.81
N ASP A 128 6.55 21.48 3.86
CA ASP A 128 5.30 20.73 3.77
C ASP A 128 4.20 21.39 4.63
N PRO A 129 3.22 22.07 4.01
CA PRO A 129 2.11 22.66 4.73
C PRO A 129 0.95 21.69 5.02
N ILE A 130 1.01 20.44 4.53
CA ILE A 130 -0.11 19.49 4.54
C ILE A 130 0.20 18.32 5.47
N LEU A 131 1.38 17.71 5.37
CA LEU A 131 1.77 16.55 6.18
C LEU A 131 2.83 16.92 7.22
N PRO A 132 2.76 16.35 8.43
CA PRO A 132 3.81 16.54 9.43
C PRO A 132 5.10 15.87 8.97
N ALA A 133 6.24 16.56 9.15
CA ALA A 133 7.56 16.03 8.78
C ALA A 133 7.86 14.66 9.43
N ALA A 134 7.37 14.41 10.64
CA ALA A 134 7.49 13.14 11.34
C ALA A 134 6.91 11.93 10.58
N ALA A 135 5.99 12.15 9.62
CA ALA A 135 5.43 11.08 8.80
C ALA A 135 6.43 10.54 7.76
N TYR A 136 7.50 11.28 7.44
CA TYR A 136 8.43 10.91 6.37
C TYR A 136 9.90 11.23 6.65
N HIS A 137 10.23 11.80 7.81
CA HIS A 137 11.58 11.94 8.34
C HIS A 137 11.87 10.75 9.26
N ILE A 138 12.96 10.02 8.98
CA ILE A 138 13.37 8.84 9.75
C ILE A 138 14.76 9.08 10.32
N GLY A 139 14.94 8.84 11.62
CA GLY A 139 16.20 9.06 12.33
C GLY A 139 16.40 10.51 12.80
N GLU A 140 17.45 10.74 13.59
CA GLU A 140 17.68 12.02 14.28
C GLU A 140 18.99 12.71 13.84
N GLY A 141 18.98 14.05 13.88
CA GLY A 141 20.15 14.88 13.61
C GLY A 141 20.80 14.60 12.25
N ILE A 142 22.12 14.38 12.26
CA ILE A 142 22.89 14.10 11.04
C ILE A 142 22.59 12.73 10.41
N TRP A 143 21.74 11.92 11.03
CA TRP A 143 21.31 10.61 10.53
C TRP A 143 19.89 10.65 9.97
N THR A 144 19.21 11.80 10.06
CA THR A 144 17.87 11.95 9.50
C THR A 144 17.89 11.71 7.98
N ILE A 145 16.94 10.90 7.54
CA ILE A 145 16.66 10.59 6.14
C ILE A 145 15.29 11.16 5.82
N VAL A 146 15.22 11.91 4.73
CA VAL A 146 13.98 12.49 4.23
C VAL A 146 13.45 11.58 3.11
N ARG A 147 12.23 11.06 3.28
CA ARG A 147 11.61 10.11 2.34
C ARG A 147 10.26 10.61 1.84
N PRO A 148 10.22 11.62 0.95
CA PRO A 148 8.99 12.30 0.55
C PRO A 148 7.93 11.33 0.02
N PRO A 149 6.71 11.29 0.58
CA PRO A 149 5.61 10.47 0.07
C PRO A 149 4.79 11.21 -1.00
N SER A 150 4.96 12.52 -1.14
CA SER A 150 4.08 13.40 -1.90
C SER A 150 2.61 13.13 -1.52
N THR A 151 1.69 13.16 -2.48
CA THR A 151 0.29 12.80 -2.30
C THR A 151 0.04 11.28 -2.38
N LEU A 152 1.09 10.45 -2.47
CA LEU A 152 0.98 9.01 -2.73
C LEU A 152 1.08 8.15 -1.45
N GLY A 153 1.11 8.78 -0.27
CA GLY A 153 1.03 8.13 1.04
C GLY A 153 2.35 7.50 1.52
N TYR A 154 3.14 6.93 0.60
CA TYR A 154 4.44 6.34 0.92
C TYR A 154 5.44 6.51 -0.23
N VAL A 155 6.69 6.77 0.16
CA VAL A 155 7.83 7.07 -0.72
C VAL A 155 8.05 6.06 -1.85
N SER A 156 7.84 4.76 -1.60
CA SER A 156 8.10 3.73 -2.63
C SER A 156 6.99 3.69 -3.69
N TYR A 157 5.75 4.01 -3.30
CA TYR A 157 4.62 4.14 -4.23
C TYR A 157 4.77 5.42 -5.06
N PHE A 158 5.20 6.51 -4.43
CA PHE A 158 5.54 7.76 -5.12
C PHE A 158 6.64 7.55 -6.16
N ALA A 159 7.74 6.91 -5.79
CA ALA A 159 8.85 6.64 -6.71
C ALA A 159 8.41 5.76 -7.90
N THR A 160 7.59 4.73 -7.64
CA THR A 160 7.02 3.89 -8.70
C THR A 160 6.10 4.69 -9.64
N TRP A 161 5.23 5.55 -9.11
CA TRP A 161 4.41 6.46 -9.91
C TRP A 161 5.26 7.37 -10.81
N LEU A 162 6.34 7.95 -10.27
CA LEU A 162 7.24 8.81 -11.02
C LEU A 162 8.01 8.08 -12.13
N LEU A 163 8.31 6.79 -11.98
CA LEU A 163 8.88 5.99 -13.07
C LEU A 163 7.93 5.92 -14.27
N PHE A 164 6.64 5.66 -14.02
CA PHE A 164 5.65 5.71 -15.09
C PHE A 164 5.59 7.10 -15.71
N VAL A 165 5.47 8.16 -14.90
CA VAL A 165 5.44 9.55 -15.39
C VAL A 165 6.66 9.85 -16.27
N PHE A 166 7.87 9.50 -15.84
CA PHE A 166 9.10 9.75 -16.60
C PHE A 166 9.06 9.15 -18.02
N PHE A 167 8.78 7.84 -18.13
CA PHE A 167 8.76 7.17 -19.44
C PHE A 167 7.56 7.58 -20.30
N LEU A 168 6.40 7.82 -19.69
CA LEU A 168 5.19 8.29 -20.37
C LEU A 168 5.33 9.74 -20.87
N SER A 169 5.93 10.63 -20.08
CA SER A 169 6.29 11.98 -20.52
C SER A 169 7.33 11.97 -21.63
N ALA A 170 8.30 11.04 -21.60
CA ALA A 170 9.30 10.90 -22.67
C ALA A 170 8.69 10.48 -24.03
N ALA A 171 7.45 9.95 -24.04
CA ALA A 171 6.72 9.66 -25.27
C ALA A 171 6.19 10.93 -25.98
N LEU A 172 6.07 12.04 -25.26
CA LEU A 172 5.44 13.27 -25.73
C LEU A 172 6.46 14.27 -26.29
N PRO A 173 6.09 15.02 -27.34
CA PRO A 173 6.93 16.09 -27.86
C PRO A 173 6.85 17.36 -27.00
N GLY A 174 7.76 18.30 -27.26
CA GLY A 174 7.70 19.66 -26.73
C GLY A 174 8.41 19.86 -25.38
N ARG A 175 8.53 21.14 -25.00
CA ARG A 175 9.23 21.57 -23.77
C ARG A 175 8.51 21.11 -22.50
N PHE A 176 7.18 21.13 -22.50
CA PHE A 176 6.37 20.77 -21.35
C PHE A 176 6.62 19.33 -20.90
N ALA A 177 6.58 18.38 -21.85
CA ALA A 177 6.83 16.97 -21.58
C ALA A 177 8.24 16.72 -21.02
N LYS A 178 9.26 17.41 -21.55
CA LYS A 178 10.64 17.33 -21.05
C LYS A 178 10.78 17.84 -19.63
N VAL A 179 10.10 18.94 -19.29
CA VAL A 179 10.07 19.47 -17.92
C VAL A 179 9.38 18.48 -16.98
N CYS A 180 8.25 17.90 -17.38
CA CYS A 180 7.56 16.87 -16.57
C CYS A 180 8.45 15.64 -16.34
N ALA A 181 9.12 15.15 -17.39
CA ALA A 181 10.05 14.03 -17.28
C ALA A 181 11.24 14.37 -16.37
N ALA A 182 11.80 15.58 -16.49
CA ALA A 182 12.90 16.03 -15.64
C ALA A 182 12.49 16.15 -14.18
N LEU A 183 11.34 16.76 -13.89
CA LEU A 183 10.79 16.87 -12.54
C LEU A 183 10.54 15.48 -11.94
N ALA A 184 9.93 14.57 -12.72
CA ALA A 184 9.68 13.20 -12.28
C ALA A 184 10.98 12.44 -11.97
N LEU A 185 12.00 12.59 -12.81
CA LEU A 185 13.31 11.98 -12.57
C LEU A 185 13.97 12.55 -11.31
N ILE A 186 14.00 13.88 -11.15
CA ILE A 186 14.57 14.54 -9.96
C ILE A 186 13.86 14.07 -8.70
N ALA A 187 12.53 14.18 -8.65
CA ALA A 187 11.75 13.77 -7.49
C ALA A 187 11.94 12.27 -7.18
N MET A 188 12.00 11.41 -8.21
CA MET A 188 12.23 9.97 -8.05
C MET A 188 13.60 9.71 -7.41
N LEU A 189 14.64 10.39 -7.86
CA LEU A 189 15.99 10.26 -7.30
C LEU A 189 16.06 10.73 -5.84
N LEU A 190 15.36 11.82 -5.50
CA LEU A 190 15.27 12.33 -4.13
C LEU A 190 14.55 11.38 -3.18
N THR A 191 13.69 10.48 -3.70
CA THR A 191 13.05 9.45 -2.85
C THR A 191 14.06 8.47 -2.24
N GLY A 192 15.24 8.31 -2.85
CA GLY A 192 16.26 7.37 -2.38
C GLY A 192 15.77 5.93 -2.28
N THR A 193 14.94 5.48 -3.22
CA THR A 193 14.32 4.14 -3.21
C THR A 193 15.04 3.17 -4.15
N ARG A 194 15.67 2.10 -3.63
CA ARG A 194 16.40 1.09 -4.43
C ARG A 194 15.56 0.48 -5.55
N ALA A 195 14.31 0.14 -5.23
CA ALA A 195 13.36 -0.42 -6.19
C ALA A 195 13.16 0.49 -7.40
N ALA A 196 13.10 1.81 -7.17
CA ALA A 196 12.92 2.78 -8.24
C ALA A 196 14.18 2.93 -9.11
N PHE A 197 15.38 2.83 -8.53
CA PHE A 197 16.63 2.78 -9.31
C PHE A 197 16.70 1.53 -10.19
N LEU A 198 16.38 0.35 -9.66
CA LEU A 198 16.31 -0.89 -10.44
C LEU A 198 15.25 -0.79 -11.55
N GLY A 199 14.08 -0.21 -11.24
CA GLY A 199 13.04 0.07 -12.21
C GLY A 199 13.50 1.02 -13.31
N LEU A 200 14.19 2.12 -12.98
CA LEU A 200 14.75 3.05 -13.95
C LEU A 200 15.73 2.35 -14.89
N VAL A 201 16.66 1.56 -14.35
CA VAL A 201 17.65 0.81 -15.14
C VAL A 201 16.95 -0.16 -16.09
N ALA A 202 15.99 -0.94 -15.62
CA ALA A 202 15.23 -1.87 -16.45
C ALA A 202 14.43 -1.16 -17.54
N GLY A 203 13.76 -0.05 -17.21
CA GLY A 203 13.01 0.75 -18.17
C GLY A 203 13.92 1.37 -19.24
N VAL A 204 15.06 1.94 -18.84
CA VAL A 204 16.06 2.50 -19.77
C VAL A 204 16.63 1.39 -20.66
N ALA A 205 16.94 0.21 -20.12
CA ALA A 205 17.43 -0.92 -20.91
C ALA A 205 16.41 -1.34 -21.97
N VAL A 206 15.13 -1.50 -21.60
CA VAL A 206 14.05 -1.83 -22.56
C VAL A 206 13.87 -0.71 -23.59
N TRP A 207 13.89 0.55 -23.17
CA TRP A 207 13.78 1.70 -24.08
C TRP A 207 14.93 1.73 -25.11
N LEU A 208 16.16 1.47 -24.67
CA LEU A 208 17.35 1.41 -25.52
C LEU A 208 17.30 0.23 -26.50
N LEU A 209 16.98 -0.97 -26.00
CA LEU A 209 16.85 -2.17 -26.82
C LEU A 209 15.84 -1.96 -27.96
N TRP A 210 14.70 -1.33 -27.65
CA TRP A 210 13.64 -1.09 -28.62
C TRP A 210 13.95 0.03 -29.61
N ARG A 211 14.88 0.94 -29.28
CA ARG A 211 15.44 1.93 -30.20
C ARG A 211 16.70 1.45 -30.93
N GLY A 212 17.07 0.18 -30.78
CA GLY A 212 18.27 -0.40 -31.37
C GLY A 212 19.55 0.30 -30.90
N PHE A 213 19.62 0.70 -29.63
CA PHE A 213 20.75 1.42 -29.02
C PHE A 213 21.09 2.78 -29.63
N HIS A 214 20.21 3.34 -30.46
CA HIS A 214 20.40 4.67 -31.02
C HIS A 214 20.00 5.74 -30.00
N VAL A 215 21.00 6.31 -29.34
CA VAL A 215 20.81 7.43 -28.39
C VAL A 215 21.27 8.73 -29.05
N PRO A 216 20.40 9.72 -29.24
CA PRO A 216 20.82 10.99 -29.81
C PRO A 216 21.79 11.70 -28.85
N ARG A 217 22.83 12.35 -29.38
CA ARG A 217 23.86 13.06 -28.59
C ARG A 217 23.27 14.02 -27.55
N ARG A 218 22.15 14.67 -27.87
CA ARG A 218 21.45 15.58 -26.95
C ARG A 218 20.91 14.86 -25.70
N THR A 219 20.42 13.62 -25.84
CA THR A 219 19.95 12.82 -24.70
C THR A 219 21.13 12.35 -23.85
N LEU A 220 22.26 11.98 -24.47
CA LEU A 220 23.49 11.65 -23.74
C LEU A 220 24.01 12.84 -22.94
N LEU A 221 24.11 14.02 -23.56
CA LEU A 221 24.53 15.26 -22.89
C LEU A 221 23.57 15.64 -21.75
N GLY A 222 22.26 15.50 -21.96
CA GLY A 222 21.26 15.73 -20.92
C GLY A 222 21.39 14.75 -19.75
N GLY A 223 21.65 13.46 -20.03
CA GLY A 223 21.92 12.46 -19.01
C GLY A 223 23.18 12.75 -18.21
N LEU A 224 24.27 13.13 -18.90
CA LEU A 224 25.52 13.54 -18.24
C LEU A 224 25.32 14.78 -17.36
N ALA A 225 24.61 15.81 -17.86
CA ALA A 225 24.30 16.99 -17.08
C ALA A 225 23.46 16.65 -15.83
N ALA A 226 22.48 15.75 -15.94
CA ALA A 226 21.71 15.27 -14.80
C ALA A 226 22.59 14.53 -13.79
N LEU A 227 23.50 13.66 -14.24
CA LEU A 227 24.45 12.97 -13.36
C LEU A 227 25.35 13.94 -12.61
N VAL A 228 25.87 14.96 -13.30
CA VAL A 228 26.69 16.01 -12.67
C VAL A 228 25.88 16.80 -11.66
N ALA A 229 24.63 17.16 -11.96
CA ALA A 229 23.76 17.87 -11.03
C ALA A 229 23.44 17.03 -9.77
N ILE A 230 23.21 15.73 -9.93
CA ILE A 230 22.99 14.81 -8.80
C ILE A 230 24.27 14.67 -7.97
N ALA A 231 25.44 14.56 -8.60
CA ALA A 231 26.72 14.50 -7.89
C ALA A 231 26.98 15.79 -7.10
N ALA A 232 26.72 16.95 -7.71
CA ALA A 232 26.82 18.25 -7.05
C ALA A 232 25.85 18.36 -5.86
N LEU A 233 24.59 17.95 -6.03
CA LEU A 233 23.62 17.89 -4.93
C LEU A 233 24.11 16.95 -3.82
N TYR A 234 24.59 15.77 -4.17
CA TYR A 234 25.05 14.75 -3.22
C TYR A 234 26.21 15.23 -2.35
N VAL A 235 27.14 16.05 -2.87
CA VAL A 235 28.24 16.61 -2.08
C VAL A 235 27.85 17.89 -1.34
N SER A 236 26.80 18.58 -1.76
CA SER A 236 26.31 19.80 -1.11
C SER A 236 25.70 19.52 0.29
N PRO A 237 25.49 20.56 1.13
CA PRO A 237 24.75 20.42 2.39
C PRO A 237 23.34 19.85 2.19
N LEU A 238 22.65 20.23 1.10
CA LEU A 238 21.32 19.72 0.75
C LEU A 238 21.32 18.21 0.47
N GLY A 239 22.46 17.62 0.12
CA GLY A 239 22.61 16.18 -0.10
C GLY A 239 22.75 15.35 1.17
N GLN A 240 22.78 15.96 2.37
CA GLN A 240 22.96 15.21 3.63
C GLN A 240 21.94 14.06 3.79
N PRO A 241 20.62 14.23 3.55
CA PRO A 241 19.67 13.13 3.68
C PRO A 241 19.94 11.98 2.70
N MET A 242 20.47 12.29 1.51
CA MET A 242 20.86 11.28 0.52
C MET A 242 22.09 10.49 0.98
N ARG A 243 23.07 11.15 1.60
CA ARG A 243 24.25 10.48 2.17
C ARG A 243 23.85 9.56 3.32
N SER A 244 22.96 10.01 4.21
CA SER A 244 22.37 9.18 5.27
C SER A 244 21.65 7.96 4.69
N ARG A 245 20.94 8.15 3.57
CA ARG A 245 20.31 7.03 2.84
C ARG A 245 21.33 6.03 2.29
N THR A 246 22.44 6.51 1.72
CA THR A 246 23.53 5.63 1.24
C THR A 246 24.11 4.80 2.39
N ARG A 247 24.31 5.39 3.58
CA ARG A 247 24.79 4.65 4.75
C ARG A 247 23.82 3.54 5.17
N TRP A 248 22.52 3.86 5.26
CA TRP A 248 21.50 2.85 5.52
C TRP A 248 21.46 1.75 4.44
N PHE A 249 21.89 2.05 3.21
CA PHE A 249 22.03 1.00 2.19
C PHE A 249 23.15 0.01 2.45
N VAL A 250 24.25 0.49 3.03
CA VAL A 250 25.40 -0.34 3.41
C VAL A 250 25.08 -1.20 4.64
N GLU A 251 24.32 -0.65 5.59
CA GLU A 251 23.92 -1.36 6.82
C GLU A 251 22.87 -2.45 6.58
N ASP A 252 22.00 -2.28 5.57
CA ASP A 252 20.97 -3.25 5.20
C ASP A 252 21.11 -3.66 3.72
N PRO A 253 22.16 -4.40 3.33
CA PRO A 253 22.42 -4.71 1.93
C PRO A 253 21.34 -5.60 1.31
N TRP A 254 20.74 -6.49 2.10
CA TRP A 254 19.75 -7.48 1.67
C TRP A 254 18.31 -6.94 1.58
N GLY A 255 18.08 -5.71 2.05
CA GLY A 255 16.80 -5.02 1.90
C GLY A 255 15.75 -5.44 2.92
N GLY A 256 16.20 -5.73 4.14
CA GLY A 256 15.40 -5.98 5.32
C GLY A 256 14.82 -7.39 5.37
N ALA A 257 13.61 -7.49 5.92
CA ALA A 257 12.89 -8.74 6.10
C ALA A 257 12.54 -9.49 4.80
N ARG A 258 12.69 -8.84 3.63
CA ARG A 258 12.17 -9.33 2.35
C ARG A 258 12.58 -10.76 1.99
N PRO A 259 13.84 -11.20 2.10
CA PRO A 259 14.19 -12.57 1.69
C PRO A 259 13.44 -13.65 2.49
N LEU A 260 13.36 -13.49 3.82
CA LEU A 260 12.62 -14.39 4.69
C LEU A 260 11.10 -14.24 4.51
N LEU A 261 10.62 -13.00 4.42
CA LEU A 261 9.21 -12.68 4.16
C LEU A 261 8.71 -13.29 2.86
N TRP A 262 9.50 -13.23 1.77
CA TRP A 262 9.13 -13.80 0.48
C TRP A 262 9.10 -15.31 0.51
N ARG A 263 10.06 -15.95 1.20
CA ARG A 263 10.06 -17.40 1.41
C ARG A 263 8.78 -17.81 2.15
N ASP A 264 8.47 -17.15 3.26
CA ASP A 264 7.32 -17.49 4.09
C ASP A 264 5.99 -17.16 3.36
N SER A 265 5.97 -16.09 2.56
CA SER A 265 4.83 -15.73 1.70
C SER A 265 4.60 -16.72 0.56
N LEU A 266 5.67 -17.30 0.00
CA LEU A 266 5.56 -18.35 -1.01
C LEU A 266 4.93 -19.61 -0.39
N VAL A 267 5.33 -19.98 0.82
CA VAL A 267 4.72 -21.09 1.58
C VAL A 267 3.23 -20.81 1.83
N MET A 268 2.89 -19.59 2.26
CA MET A 268 1.51 -19.15 2.45
C MET A 268 0.68 -19.23 1.15
N GLY A 269 1.21 -18.74 0.04
CA GLY A 269 0.50 -18.75 -1.25
C GLY A 269 0.28 -20.15 -1.80
N LEU A 270 1.27 -21.04 -1.64
CA LEU A 270 1.19 -22.42 -2.08
C LEU A 270 0.30 -23.31 -1.20
N SER A 271 -0.08 -22.86 0.00
CA SER A 271 -1.04 -23.61 0.85
C SER A 271 -2.47 -23.58 0.32
N ARG A 272 -2.81 -22.61 -0.54
CA ARG A 272 -4.11 -22.48 -1.22
C ARG A 272 -3.95 -22.11 -2.70
N PRO A 273 -3.42 -23.02 -3.54
CA PRO A 273 -2.98 -22.69 -4.89
C PRO A 273 -4.12 -22.32 -5.85
N LEU A 274 -5.38 -22.66 -5.55
CA LEU A 274 -6.51 -22.41 -6.46
C LEU A 274 -7.20 -21.07 -6.20
N THR A 275 -7.40 -20.68 -4.95
CA THR A 275 -8.19 -19.49 -4.57
C THR A 275 -7.40 -18.48 -3.73
N GLY A 276 -6.19 -18.83 -3.29
CA GLY A 276 -5.45 -18.04 -2.31
C GLY A 276 -6.19 -17.89 -0.98
N HIS A 277 -5.82 -16.84 -0.24
CA HIS A 277 -6.43 -16.44 1.04
C HIS A 277 -7.37 -15.24 0.90
N GLY A 278 -7.67 -14.82 -0.34
CA GLY A 278 -8.47 -13.64 -0.63
C GLY A 278 -7.66 -12.34 -0.61
N PRO A 279 -8.14 -11.27 -1.30
CA PRO A 279 -7.53 -9.96 -1.23
C PRO A 279 -7.34 -9.45 0.19
N GLU A 280 -6.25 -8.70 0.43
CA GLU A 280 -6.07 -7.89 1.65
C GLU A 280 -6.03 -8.64 3.00
N THR A 281 -5.98 -9.97 3.01
CA THR A 281 -5.98 -10.78 4.24
C THR A 281 -4.60 -11.09 4.81
N PHE A 282 -3.54 -10.51 4.24
CA PHE A 282 -2.16 -10.85 4.57
C PHE A 282 -1.87 -10.69 6.08
N THR A 283 -2.19 -9.52 6.66
CA THR A 283 -2.00 -9.25 8.10
C THR A 283 -2.73 -10.24 9.00
N ALA A 284 -3.91 -10.71 8.58
CA ALA A 284 -4.74 -11.62 9.37
C ALA A 284 -4.23 -13.07 9.33
N VAL A 285 -3.57 -13.48 8.25
CA VAL A 285 -3.29 -14.90 7.96
C VAL A 285 -1.79 -15.21 7.96
N PHE A 286 -0.95 -14.29 7.47
CA PHE A 286 0.51 -14.46 7.40
C PHE A 286 1.18 -14.82 8.74
N PRO A 287 0.74 -14.30 9.91
CA PRO A 287 1.31 -14.69 11.20
C PRO A 287 1.44 -16.19 11.48
N ARG A 288 0.60 -17.04 10.86
CA ARG A 288 0.70 -18.51 10.98
C ARG A 288 1.77 -19.15 10.10
N TYR A 289 2.21 -18.43 9.08
CA TYR A 289 3.24 -18.83 8.12
C TYR A 289 4.59 -18.15 8.39
N GLU A 290 4.60 -17.10 9.21
CA GLU A 290 5.81 -16.47 9.67
C GLU A 290 6.69 -17.49 10.38
N SER A 291 7.93 -17.65 9.91
CA SER A 291 8.90 -18.52 10.54
C SER A 291 9.50 -17.90 11.80
N ALA A 292 9.93 -18.74 12.75
CA ALA A 292 10.70 -18.27 13.90
C ALA A 292 12.00 -17.54 13.50
N ALA A 293 12.58 -17.85 12.34
CA ALA A 293 13.74 -17.13 11.82
C ALA A 293 13.41 -15.68 11.41
N LEU A 294 12.24 -15.47 10.81
CA LEU A 294 11.75 -14.12 10.46
C LEU A 294 11.41 -13.34 11.73
N ALA A 295 10.66 -13.93 12.64
CA ALA A 295 10.32 -13.34 13.92
C ALA A 295 11.56 -12.91 14.71
N ARG A 296 12.57 -13.77 14.83
CA ARG A 296 13.84 -13.44 15.51
C ARG A 296 14.62 -12.29 14.87
N ALA A 297 14.58 -12.20 13.55
CA ALA A 297 15.27 -11.15 12.83
C ALA A 297 14.55 -9.79 12.95
N TYR A 298 13.21 -9.80 13.02
CA TYR A 298 12.35 -8.61 13.03
C TYR A 298 11.19 -8.71 14.05
N PRO A 299 11.47 -8.88 15.35
CA PRO A 299 10.47 -9.28 16.36
C PRO A 299 9.38 -8.23 16.64
N ASP A 300 9.63 -6.97 16.28
CA ASP A 300 8.67 -5.86 16.42
C ASP A 300 7.86 -5.57 15.17
N PHE A 301 8.13 -6.25 14.06
CA PHE A 301 7.59 -5.88 12.77
C PHE A 301 6.45 -6.81 12.36
N ALA A 302 5.22 -6.30 12.41
CA ALA A 302 4.07 -6.98 11.83
C ALA A 302 4.02 -6.71 10.32
N HIS A 303 3.90 -7.78 9.52
CA HIS A 303 3.91 -7.68 8.06
C HIS A 303 2.50 -7.52 7.47
N GLU A 304 2.31 -6.52 6.63
CA GLU A 304 1.05 -6.18 5.97
C GLU A 304 0.94 -6.66 4.51
N SER A 305 2.08 -6.99 3.89
CA SER A 305 2.17 -7.43 2.49
C SER A 305 3.52 -8.11 2.25
N PRO A 306 3.64 -9.01 1.25
CA PRO A 306 4.95 -9.46 0.78
C PRO A 306 5.76 -8.34 0.10
N HIS A 307 5.14 -7.18 -0.20
CA HIS A 307 5.72 -6.10 -1.01
C HIS A 307 6.34 -6.61 -2.32
N ASN A 308 5.63 -7.51 -2.98
CA ASN A 308 5.97 -8.04 -4.29
C ASN A 308 4.65 -8.38 -4.98
N ILE A 309 4.30 -7.69 -6.07
CA ILE A 309 2.97 -7.82 -6.67
C ILE A 309 2.64 -9.24 -7.18
N PHE A 310 3.65 -10.06 -7.50
CA PHE A 310 3.44 -11.44 -7.95
C PHE A 310 3.21 -12.38 -6.78
N LEU A 311 3.98 -12.25 -5.70
CA LEU A 311 3.70 -12.97 -4.45
C LEU A 311 2.36 -12.52 -3.84
N ASP A 312 2.04 -11.23 -3.91
CA ASP A 312 0.77 -10.67 -3.45
C ASP A 312 -0.39 -11.28 -4.26
N ALA A 313 -0.26 -11.37 -5.59
CA ALA A 313 -1.25 -12.04 -6.45
C ALA A 313 -1.40 -13.54 -6.14
N LEU A 314 -0.28 -14.24 -5.89
CA LEU A 314 -0.28 -15.65 -5.50
C LEU A 314 -0.96 -15.86 -4.15
N VAL A 315 -0.67 -15.02 -3.15
CA VAL A 315 -1.26 -15.12 -1.82
C VAL A 315 -2.75 -14.79 -1.85
N GLN A 316 -3.15 -13.75 -2.60
CA GLN A 316 -4.54 -13.30 -2.63
C GLN A 316 -5.46 -14.20 -3.45
N GLN A 317 -4.99 -14.70 -4.60
CA GLN A 317 -5.83 -15.38 -5.60
C GLN A 317 -5.26 -16.72 -6.09
N GLY A 318 -4.19 -17.22 -5.46
CA GLY A 318 -3.54 -18.46 -5.86
C GLY A 318 -2.78 -18.35 -7.18
N VAL A 319 -2.45 -19.52 -7.74
CA VAL A 319 -1.82 -19.67 -9.05
C VAL A 319 -2.64 -19.00 -10.17
N PRO A 320 -3.99 -19.05 -10.19
CA PRO A 320 -4.78 -18.31 -11.18
C PRO A 320 -4.50 -16.81 -11.17
N GLY A 321 -4.47 -16.17 -9.98
CA GLY A 321 -4.15 -14.76 -9.85
C GLY A 321 -2.75 -14.39 -10.36
N LEU A 322 -1.74 -15.20 -10.00
CA LEU A 322 -0.36 -15.04 -10.46
C LEU A 322 -0.27 -15.13 -11.99
N LEU A 323 -0.89 -16.15 -12.59
CA LEU A 323 -0.89 -16.36 -14.04
C LEU A 323 -1.63 -15.24 -14.77
N LEU A 324 -2.73 -14.75 -14.20
CA LEU A 324 -3.49 -13.63 -14.77
C LEU A 324 -2.68 -12.33 -14.74
N LEU A 325 -1.98 -12.02 -13.63
CA LEU A 325 -1.09 -10.86 -13.56
C LEU A 325 0.06 -10.97 -14.57
N ALA A 326 0.65 -12.16 -14.72
CA ALA A 326 1.66 -12.41 -15.75
C ALA A 326 1.09 -12.23 -17.17
N ALA A 327 -0.14 -12.69 -17.42
CA ALA A 327 -0.84 -12.52 -18.70
C ALA A 327 -1.13 -11.03 -19.01
N TRP A 328 -1.47 -10.22 -17.99
CA TRP A 328 -1.58 -8.77 -18.14
C TRP A 328 -0.25 -8.12 -18.55
N CYS A 329 0.86 -8.51 -17.92
CA CYS A 329 2.18 -8.04 -18.32
C CYS A 329 2.51 -8.44 -19.77
N ALA A 330 2.29 -9.70 -20.13
CA ALA A 330 2.52 -10.21 -21.47
C ALA A 330 1.65 -9.49 -22.52
N LEU A 331 0.38 -9.21 -22.21
CA LEU A 331 -0.50 -8.42 -23.07
C LEU A 331 0.07 -7.01 -23.31
N GLY A 332 0.55 -6.34 -22.26
CA GLY A 332 1.14 -5.01 -22.37
C GLY A 332 2.35 -4.97 -23.31
N PHE A 333 3.29 -5.90 -23.14
CA PHE A 333 4.46 -6.00 -24.04
C PHE A 333 4.08 -6.42 -25.45
N ALA A 334 3.17 -7.38 -25.62
CA ALA A 334 2.70 -7.81 -26.94
C ALA A 334 1.98 -6.68 -27.70
N ALA A 335 1.18 -5.88 -26.99
CA ALA A 335 0.52 -4.73 -27.57
C ALA A 335 1.50 -3.61 -27.94
N ALA A 336 2.44 -3.28 -27.05
CA ALA A 336 3.51 -2.33 -27.35
C ALA A 336 4.35 -2.78 -28.55
N TRP A 337 4.62 -4.08 -28.69
CA TRP A 337 5.37 -4.64 -29.82
C TRP A 337 4.62 -4.45 -31.14
N LYS A 338 3.31 -4.68 -31.18
CA LYS A 338 2.49 -4.42 -32.37
C LYS A 338 2.52 -2.95 -32.79
N LEU A 339 2.61 -2.02 -31.83
CA LEU A 339 2.65 -0.58 -32.07
C LEU A 339 4.02 -0.06 -32.53
N ARG A 340 5.08 -0.88 -32.50
CA ARG A 340 6.45 -0.42 -32.74
C ARG A 340 6.65 0.29 -34.08
N ALA A 341 5.95 -0.18 -35.13
CA ALA A 341 6.09 0.34 -36.48
C ALA A 341 5.26 1.62 -36.69
N SER A 342 4.02 1.65 -36.19
CA SER A 342 3.12 2.80 -36.34
C SER A 342 3.39 3.93 -35.35
N HIS A 343 3.94 3.62 -34.17
CA HIS A 343 4.22 4.57 -33.09
C HIS A 343 5.65 4.39 -32.53
N PRO A 344 6.69 4.74 -33.29
CA PRO A 344 8.09 4.45 -32.95
C PRO A 344 8.61 5.17 -31.69
N VAL A 345 7.93 6.21 -31.22
CA VAL A 345 8.28 6.92 -29.97
C VAL A 345 7.48 6.39 -28.79
N LEU A 346 6.16 6.22 -28.95
CA LEU A 346 5.26 5.83 -27.87
C LEU A 346 5.41 4.36 -27.46
N ALA A 347 5.58 3.45 -28.42
CA ALA A 347 5.68 2.02 -28.13
C ALA A 347 6.87 1.68 -27.21
N PRO A 348 8.12 2.14 -27.48
CA PRO A 348 9.23 1.94 -26.56
C PRO A 348 9.01 2.57 -25.18
N SER A 349 8.36 3.74 -25.11
CA SER A 349 8.04 4.40 -23.84
C SER A 349 7.02 3.64 -23.00
N LEU A 350 5.98 3.06 -23.62
CA LEU A 350 5.00 2.21 -22.92
C LEU A 350 5.67 0.93 -22.41
N ALA A 351 6.49 0.28 -23.24
CA ALA A 351 7.24 -0.92 -22.84
C ALA A 351 8.23 -0.63 -21.70
N ALA A 352 8.94 0.51 -21.78
CA ALA A 352 9.87 0.95 -20.74
C ALA A 352 9.17 1.29 -19.42
N ALA A 353 8.03 2.00 -19.48
CA ALA A 353 7.21 2.29 -18.31
C ALA A 353 6.72 1.00 -17.63
N LEU A 354 6.24 0.03 -18.42
CA LEU A 354 5.80 -1.26 -17.91
C LEU A 354 6.95 -2.06 -17.30
N ALA A 355 8.11 -2.13 -17.95
CA ALA A 355 9.29 -2.81 -17.41
C ALA A 355 9.78 -2.16 -16.10
N ALA A 356 9.85 -0.83 -16.05
CA ALA A 356 10.23 -0.09 -14.86
C ALA A 356 9.25 -0.32 -13.71
N GLY A 357 7.95 -0.29 -14.00
CA GLY A 357 6.89 -0.59 -13.06
C GLY A 357 6.95 -2.01 -12.53
N ILE A 358 7.10 -3.02 -13.39
CA ILE A 358 7.20 -4.44 -12.99
C ILE A 358 8.39 -4.63 -12.04
N VAL A 359 9.57 -4.13 -12.41
CA VAL A 359 10.79 -4.30 -11.59
C VAL A 359 10.69 -3.57 -10.26
N SER A 360 10.21 -2.32 -10.25
CA SER A 360 10.02 -1.57 -9.00
C SER A 360 9.01 -2.27 -8.07
N GLN A 361 7.92 -2.78 -8.65
CA GLN A 361 6.85 -3.46 -7.90
C GLN A 361 7.16 -4.91 -7.51
N GLN A 362 8.35 -5.42 -7.80
CA GLN A 362 8.86 -6.60 -7.10
C GLN A 362 9.19 -6.31 -5.63
N PHE A 363 9.30 -5.02 -5.24
CA PHE A 363 9.69 -4.58 -3.90
C PHE A 363 8.67 -3.62 -3.26
N THR A 364 7.51 -3.47 -3.89
CA THR A 364 6.36 -2.70 -3.39
C THR A 364 5.07 -3.50 -3.60
N ALA A 365 3.99 -3.06 -2.99
CA ALA A 365 2.66 -3.62 -3.20
C ALA A 365 1.83 -2.69 -4.11
N PHE A 366 0.77 -3.23 -4.72
CA PHE A 366 -0.20 -2.38 -5.39
C PHE A 366 -0.94 -1.52 -4.37
N THR A 367 -1.03 -0.23 -4.69
CA THR A 367 -1.98 0.74 -4.13
C THR A 367 -2.85 1.25 -5.27
N ILE A 368 -3.97 1.90 -4.95
CA ILE A 368 -4.88 2.46 -5.98
C ILE A 368 -4.13 3.24 -7.08
N PRO A 369 -3.27 4.24 -6.79
CA PRO A 369 -2.58 4.99 -7.85
C PRO A 369 -1.59 4.15 -8.67
N THR A 370 -0.85 3.24 -8.02
CA THR A 370 0.16 2.41 -8.70
C THR A 370 -0.47 1.31 -9.54
N ALA A 371 -1.59 0.74 -9.10
CA ALA A 371 -2.41 -0.18 -9.88
C ALA A 371 -3.05 0.51 -11.08
N VAL A 372 -3.70 1.66 -10.85
CA VAL A 372 -4.37 2.42 -11.92
C VAL A 372 -3.39 2.77 -13.03
N ILE A 373 -2.20 3.31 -12.73
CA ILE A 373 -1.23 3.67 -13.77
C ILE A 373 -0.64 2.43 -14.47
N PHE A 374 -0.44 1.33 -13.74
CA PHE A 374 0.06 0.06 -14.29
C PHE A 374 -0.92 -0.51 -15.32
N PHE A 375 -2.18 -0.71 -14.93
CA PHE A 375 -3.19 -1.24 -15.83
C PHE A 375 -3.62 -0.23 -16.92
N ALA A 376 -3.60 1.08 -16.64
CA ALA A 376 -3.82 2.12 -17.65
C ALA A 376 -2.76 2.08 -18.75
N THR A 377 -1.48 1.85 -18.40
CA THR A 377 -0.40 1.73 -19.38
C THR A 377 -0.62 0.54 -20.30
N ILE A 378 -1.01 -0.62 -19.75
CA ILE A 378 -1.36 -1.81 -20.53
C ILE A 378 -2.60 -1.56 -21.38
N ALA A 379 -3.63 -0.92 -20.83
CA ALA A 379 -4.87 -0.62 -21.52
C ALA A 379 -4.68 0.34 -22.70
N LEU A 380 -3.84 1.37 -22.54
CA LEU A 380 -3.49 2.28 -23.63
C LEU A 380 -2.77 1.53 -24.76
N ALA A 381 -1.78 0.69 -24.42
CA ALA A 381 -1.08 -0.13 -25.41
C ALA A 381 -2.04 -1.07 -26.16
N ALA A 382 -2.85 -1.83 -25.42
CA ALA A 382 -3.80 -2.79 -26.00
C ALA A 382 -4.88 -2.11 -26.84
N GLY A 383 -5.46 -1.01 -26.35
CA GLY A 383 -6.49 -0.26 -27.06
C GLY A 383 -6.00 0.38 -28.35
N LEU A 384 -4.77 0.94 -28.35
CA LEU A 384 -4.14 1.45 -29.58
C LEU A 384 -3.84 0.32 -30.57
N ALA A 385 -3.35 -0.82 -30.08
CA ALA A 385 -2.98 -1.95 -30.94
C ALA A 385 -4.21 -2.60 -31.61
N ASP A 386 -5.36 -2.57 -30.94
CA ASP A 386 -6.61 -3.13 -31.45
C ASP A 386 -7.40 -2.10 -32.32
N GLY A 387 -7.08 -0.80 -32.28
CA GLY A 387 -7.71 0.25 -33.12
C GLY A 387 -9.10 0.71 -32.64
N ALA A 388 -9.76 1.59 -33.40
CA ALA A 388 -11.11 2.08 -33.09
C ALA A 388 -12.17 0.97 -33.22
N ALA A 389 -13.14 0.91 -32.31
CA ALA A 389 -14.20 -0.09 -32.33
C ALA A 389 -15.59 0.55 -32.17
N PRO A 390 -16.63 0.02 -32.85
CA PRO A 390 -18.01 0.43 -32.62
C PRO A 390 -18.47 -0.02 -31.23
N GLY A 391 -19.11 0.89 -30.48
CA GLY A 391 -19.61 0.60 -29.14
C GLY A 391 -20.97 -0.10 -29.16
N VAL A 392 -21.14 -1.11 -28.31
CA VAL A 392 -22.45 -1.66 -27.93
C VAL A 392 -22.80 -1.19 -26.51
N ARG A 393 -24.09 -0.98 -26.23
CA ARG A 393 -24.63 -0.44 -24.97
C ARG A 393 -24.14 -1.24 -23.75
N SER A 394 -23.79 -0.51 -22.69
CA SER A 394 -23.14 -0.94 -21.46
C SER A 394 -24.09 -1.58 -20.43
N LEU A 395 -23.56 -2.51 -19.63
CA LEU A 395 -24.21 -3.11 -18.46
C LEU A 395 -24.27 -2.08 -17.30
N PRO A 396 -25.36 -1.97 -16.52
CA PRO A 396 -25.47 -1.00 -15.43
C PRO A 396 -24.73 -1.50 -14.17
N LEU A 397 -23.39 -1.58 -14.22
CA LEU A 397 -22.54 -1.77 -13.03
C LEU A 397 -22.32 -0.45 -12.26
N GLY A 398 -22.88 0.66 -12.75
CA GLY A 398 -22.64 2.00 -12.21
C GLY A 398 -23.24 2.25 -10.84
N LEU A 399 -24.50 1.85 -10.63
CA LEU A 399 -25.21 2.16 -9.37
C LEU A 399 -24.57 1.51 -8.14
N PRO A 400 -24.15 0.21 -8.16
CA PRO A 400 -23.45 -0.38 -7.02
C PRO A 400 -22.13 0.33 -6.69
N LEU A 401 -21.32 0.67 -7.70
CA LEU A 401 -20.04 1.35 -7.49
C LEU A 401 -20.24 2.76 -6.90
N LEU A 402 -21.24 3.49 -7.39
CA LEU A 402 -21.61 4.81 -6.86
C LEU A 402 -22.14 4.71 -5.42
N TYR A 403 -22.98 3.72 -5.12
CA TYR A 403 -23.44 3.45 -3.76
C TYR A 403 -22.26 3.20 -2.81
N PHE A 404 -21.32 2.34 -3.19
CA PHE A 404 -20.15 2.07 -2.35
C PHE A 404 -19.25 3.29 -2.20
N ALA A 405 -19.07 4.10 -3.24
CA ALA A 405 -18.33 5.35 -3.14
C ALA A 405 -18.94 6.28 -2.07
N VAL A 406 -20.26 6.44 -2.10
CA VAL A 406 -21.00 7.25 -1.11
C VAL A 406 -20.91 6.64 0.29
N ARG A 407 -21.14 5.33 0.43
CA ARG A 407 -21.10 4.62 1.71
C ARG A 407 -19.71 4.72 2.36
N ILE A 408 -18.64 4.52 1.60
CA ILE A 408 -17.26 4.61 2.10
C ILE A 408 -16.95 6.06 2.50
N ALA A 409 -17.36 7.05 1.71
CA ALA A 409 -17.18 8.46 2.05
C ALA A 409 -17.86 8.81 3.39
N PHE A 410 -19.11 8.42 3.58
CA PHE A 410 -19.82 8.67 4.83
C PHE A 410 -19.18 7.95 6.03
N ALA A 411 -18.82 6.68 5.86
CA ALA A 411 -18.22 5.90 6.94
C ALA A 411 -16.88 6.49 7.40
N ASP A 412 -16.01 6.85 6.47
CA ASP A 412 -14.68 7.39 6.78
C ASP A 412 -14.72 8.83 7.31
N HIS A 413 -15.67 9.64 6.82
CA HIS A 413 -15.92 10.97 7.37
C HIS A 413 -16.43 10.89 8.81
N ALA A 414 -17.35 9.97 9.09
CA ALA A 414 -17.84 9.74 10.44
C ALA A 414 -16.70 9.32 11.39
N LEU A 415 -15.75 8.48 10.93
CA LEU A 415 -14.57 8.12 11.70
C LEU A 415 -13.65 9.33 11.96
N ALA A 416 -13.49 10.24 10.99
CA ALA A 416 -12.75 11.50 11.17
C ALA A 416 -13.41 12.41 12.23
N LEU A 417 -14.75 12.45 12.26
CA LEU A 417 -15.50 13.16 13.29
C LEU A 417 -15.34 12.50 14.66
N THR A 418 -15.33 11.17 14.74
CA THR A 418 -15.01 10.42 15.97
C THR A 418 -13.64 10.82 16.52
N GLN A 419 -12.61 10.88 15.66
CA GLN A 419 -11.27 11.29 16.08
C GLN A 419 -11.27 12.68 16.72
N ARG A 420 -11.91 13.67 16.06
CA ARG A 420 -12.01 15.06 16.56
C ARG A 420 -12.74 15.15 17.90
N ASP A 421 -13.83 14.39 18.06
CA ASP A 421 -14.57 14.37 19.32
C ASP A 421 -13.75 13.69 20.44
N LEU A 422 -12.97 12.65 20.13
CA LEU A 422 -12.07 12.03 21.11
C LEU A 422 -10.91 12.95 21.51
N GLU A 423 -10.35 13.71 20.59
CA GLU A 423 -9.31 14.72 20.86
C GLU A 423 -9.80 15.81 21.83
N THR A 424 -11.10 16.11 21.80
CA THR A 424 -11.77 17.05 22.74
C THR A 424 -12.42 16.34 23.93
N ALA A 425 -12.19 15.03 24.09
CA ALA A 425 -12.77 14.18 25.14
C ALA A 425 -14.31 14.17 25.21
N ASN A 426 -14.99 14.47 24.10
CA ASN A 426 -16.45 14.41 24.00
C ASN A 426 -16.93 12.99 23.63
N LEU A 427 -16.99 12.11 24.63
CA LEU A 427 -17.28 10.69 24.43
C LEU A 427 -18.68 10.40 23.87
N ALA A 428 -19.67 11.20 24.26
CA ALA A 428 -21.05 11.04 23.78
C ALA A 428 -21.16 11.26 22.27
N ARG A 429 -20.57 12.35 21.74
CA ARG A 429 -20.54 12.63 20.30
C ARG A 429 -19.65 11.63 19.56
N ALA A 430 -18.47 11.32 20.12
CA ALA A 430 -17.57 10.33 19.55
C ALA A 430 -18.26 8.99 19.33
N ALA A 431 -19.03 8.50 20.31
CA ALA A 431 -19.77 7.25 20.21
C ALA A 431 -20.88 7.26 19.15
N VAL A 432 -21.55 8.41 18.93
CA VAL A 432 -22.55 8.56 17.86
C VAL A 432 -21.88 8.47 16.49
N HIS A 433 -20.86 9.29 16.25
CA HIS A 433 -20.13 9.26 14.97
C HIS A 433 -19.47 7.90 14.72
N TYR A 434 -18.97 7.25 15.77
CA TYR A 434 -18.35 5.94 15.64
C TYR A 434 -19.35 4.87 15.19
N ARG A 435 -20.57 4.88 15.75
CA ARG A 435 -21.65 4.01 15.23
C ARG A 435 -22.02 4.35 13.78
N SER A 436 -22.06 5.63 13.43
CA SER A 436 -22.32 6.06 12.04
C SER A 436 -21.22 5.63 11.05
N SER A 437 -19.99 5.42 11.52
CA SER A 437 -18.91 4.84 10.69
C SER A 437 -19.14 3.36 10.36
N GLY A 438 -20.12 2.71 10.98
CA GLY A 438 -20.32 1.27 10.93
C GLY A 438 -19.38 0.49 11.84
N GLU A 439 -18.80 1.15 12.86
CA GLU A 439 -17.87 0.56 13.83
C GLU A 439 -16.65 -0.10 13.17
N ASN A 440 -16.22 0.44 12.03
CA ASN A 440 -15.29 -0.21 11.11
C ASN A 440 -13.82 -0.22 11.56
N ASN A 441 -13.47 0.38 12.71
CA ASN A 441 -12.11 0.40 13.25
C ASN A 441 -12.08 0.28 14.79
N ASP A 442 -12.58 -0.84 15.31
CA ASP A 442 -12.70 -1.12 16.75
C ASP A 442 -11.37 -1.05 17.52
N LEU A 443 -10.26 -1.55 16.93
CA LEU A 443 -8.97 -1.60 17.61
C LEU A 443 -8.41 -0.18 17.85
N TRP A 444 -8.43 0.67 16.82
CA TRP A 444 -8.02 2.06 16.96
C TRP A 444 -8.91 2.80 17.96
N TYR A 445 -10.23 2.61 17.87
CA TYR A 445 -11.20 3.28 18.75
C TYR A 445 -10.96 2.91 20.22
N SER A 446 -10.77 1.61 20.50
CA SER A 446 -10.42 1.11 21.83
C SER A 446 -9.12 1.72 22.37
N ARG A 447 -8.03 1.66 21.58
CA ARG A 447 -6.71 2.19 21.99
C ARG A 447 -6.75 3.70 22.23
N THR A 448 -7.48 4.43 21.40
CA THR A 448 -7.64 5.89 21.54
C THR A 448 -8.41 6.23 22.82
N LEU A 449 -9.48 5.49 23.13
CA LEU A 449 -10.22 5.64 24.38
C LEU A 449 -9.38 5.28 25.62
N LEU A 450 -8.49 4.29 25.53
CA LEU A 450 -7.51 4.02 26.60
C LEU A 450 -6.54 5.19 26.80
N GLY A 451 -6.16 5.89 25.72
CA GLY A 451 -5.41 7.14 25.79
C GLY A 451 -6.19 8.25 26.53
N VAL A 452 -7.48 8.40 26.23
CA VAL A 452 -8.37 9.33 26.95
C VAL A 452 -8.50 8.92 28.43
N TRP A 453 -8.71 7.64 28.71
CA TRP A 453 -8.79 7.09 30.07
C TRP A 453 -7.57 7.44 30.93
N ARG A 454 -6.35 7.28 30.38
CA ARG A 454 -5.09 7.62 31.07
C ARG A 454 -4.96 9.10 31.40
N LYS A 455 -5.52 9.98 30.56
CA LYS A 455 -5.40 11.44 30.68
C LYS A 455 -6.65 12.11 31.29
N ALA A 456 -7.71 11.34 31.56
CA ALA A 456 -9.00 11.88 31.97
C ALA A 456 -8.91 12.66 33.30
N PRO A 457 -9.38 13.93 33.35
CA PRO A 457 -9.30 14.77 34.54
C PRO A 457 -10.30 14.36 35.64
N THR A 458 -11.41 13.70 35.27
CA THR A 458 -12.47 13.32 36.22
C THR A 458 -12.66 11.81 36.30
N PRO A 459 -13.02 11.27 37.49
CA PRO A 459 -13.34 9.85 37.65
C PRO A 459 -14.49 9.39 36.74
N ALA A 460 -15.52 10.22 36.54
CA ALA A 460 -16.67 9.89 35.69
C ALA A 460 -16.23 9.64 34.24
N LEU A 461 -15.45 10.56 33.67
CA LEU A 461 -14.93 10.42 32.30
C LEU A 461 -14.00 9.21 32.19
N ARG A 462 -13.21 8.94 33.23
CA ARG A 462 -12.34 7.76 33.29
C ARG A 462 -13.16 6.46 33.22
N ILE A 463 -14.22 6.34 34.02
CA ILE A 463 -15.09 5.16 34.02
C ILE A 463 -15.76 4.98 32.66
N GLU A 464 -16.31 6.06 32.09
CA GLU A 464 -16.99 6.03 30.79
C GLU A 464 -16.03 5.62 29.65
N ALA A 465 -14.87 6.27 29.54
CA ALA A 465 -13.86 5.97 28.52
C ALA A 465 -13.41 4.51 28.61
N PHE A 466 -13.16 4.01 29.82
CA PHE A 466 -12.73 2.63 30.02
C PHE A 466 -13.83 1.61 29.66
N GLY A 467 -15.09 1.92 29.98
CA GLY A 467 -16.24 1.11 29.61
C GLY A 467 -16.37 0.98 28.09
N MET A 468 -16.32 2.11 27.38
CA MET A 468 -16.35 2.15 25.91
C MET A 468 -15.14 1.43 25.29
N ALA A 469 -13.94 1.65 25.83
CA ALA A 469 -12.71 1.02 25.35
C ALA A 469 -12.79 -0.51 25.45
N SER A 470 -13.34 -1.00 26.58
CA SER A 470 -13.49 -2.43 26.85
C SER A 470 -14.50 -3.08 25.91
N ALA A 471 -15.61 -2.40 25.59
CA ALA A 471 -16.60 -2.89 24.64
C ALA A 471 -16.02 -2.97 23.22
N ALA A 472 -15.31 -1.92 22.79
CA ALA A 472 -14.63 -1.88 21.49
C ALA A 472 -13.52 -2.93 21.38
N ALA A 473 -12.71 -3.13 22.43
CA ALA A 473 -11.66 -4.17 22.42
C ALA A 473 -12.24 -5.58 22.22
N LYS A 474 -13.39 -5.88 22.83
CA LYS A 474 -14.06 -7.18 22.64
C LYS A 474 -14.60 -7.36 21.23
N ARG A 475 -15.08 -6.31 20.57
CA ARG A 475 -15.47 -6.40 19.15
C ARG A 475 -14.25 -6.50 18.24
N ALA A 476 -13.17 -5.79 18.56
CA ALA A 476 -11.92 -5.80 17.80
C ALA A 476 -11.36 -7.21 17.61
N THR A 477 -11.55 -8.13 18.56
CA THR A 477 -11.08 -9.51 18.42
C THR A 477 -11.77 -10.28 17.29
N LEU A 478 -12.91 -9.78 16.81
CA LEU A 478 -13.68 -10.32 15.68
C LEU A 478 -13.50 -9.47 14.42
N THR A 479 -13.38 -8.15 14.54
CA THR A 479 -13.43 -7.22 13.40
C THR A 479 -12.06 -6.77 12.90
N ALA A 480 -11.03 -6.72 13.76
CA ALA A 480 -9.72 -6.19 13.39
C ALA A 480 -9.03 -7.00 12.29
N GLU A 481 -8.27 -6.29 11.45
CA GLU A 481 -7.45 -6.87 10.39
C GLU A 481 -6.23 -7.63 10.94
N ASP A 482 -5.81 -7.28 12.15
CA ASP A 482 -4.72 -7.85 12.92
C ASP A 482 -5.24 -8.47 14.24
N PRO A 483 -5.92 -9.63 14.18
CA PRO A 483 -6.62 -10.21 15.34
C PRO A 483 -5.69 -10.48 16.54
N PHE A 484 -4.41 -10.79 16.30
CA PHE A 484 -3.41 -10.97 17.36
C PHE A 484 -3.20 -9.69 18.19
N ASN A 485 -3.16 -8.52 17.55
CA ASN A 485 -3.03 -7.23 18.22
C ASN A 485 -4.30 -6.85 18.98
N ALA A 486 -5.48 -7.22 18.46
CA ALA A 486 -6.74 -7.01 19.17
C ALA A 486 -6.82 -7.84 20.45
N TRP A 487 -6.45 -9.13 20.39
CA TRP A 487 -6.38 -9.99 21.57
C TRP A 487 -5.33 -9.50 22.58
N TYR A 488 -4.15 -9.10 22.11
CA TYR A 488 -3.12 -8.54 22.98
C TYR A 488 -3.60 -7.25 23.69
N SER A 489 -4.23 -6.33 22.96
CA SER A 489 -4.77 -5.09 23.54
C SER A 489 -5.91 -5.36 24.54
N LEU A 490 -6.75 -6.37 24.29
CA LEU A 490 -7.79 -6.77 25.22
C LEU A 490 -7.20 -7.37 26.52
N SER A 491 -6.05 -8.05 26.44
CA SER A 491 -5.36 -8.57 27.63
C SER A 491 -4.93 -7.44 28.58
N GLU A 492 -4.48 -6.31 28.05
CA GLU A 492 -4.09 -5.13 28.85
C GLU A 492 -5.30 -4.56 29.62
N ILE A 493 -6.49 -4.58 29.00
CA ILE A 493 -7.74 -4.13 29.64
C ILE A 493 -8.13 -5.07 30.79
N TYR A 494 -8.02 -6.38 30.59
CA TYR A 494 -8.30 -7.34 31.66
C TYR A 494 -7.29 -7.25 32.81
N ALA A 495 -6.00 -7.07 32.49
CA ALA A 495 -4.97 -6.81 33.50
C ALA A 495 -5.27 -5.53 34.30
N ALA A 496 -5.70 -4.45 33.63
CA ALA A 496 -6.11 -3.21 34.31
C ALA A 496 -7.34 -3.36 35.21
N ARG A 497 -8.17 -4.40 35.00
CA ARG A 497 -9.30 -4.77 35.87
C ARG A 497 -8.91 -5.76 36.96
N ASN A 498 -7.63 -6.13 37.07
CA ASN A 498 -7.15 -7.21 37.92
C ASN A 498 -7.84 -8.57 37.62
N ASP A 499 -8.22 -8.80 36.36
CA ASP A 499 -8.78 -10.06 35.87
C ASP A 499 -7.68 -10.89 35.19
N ALA A 500 -6.89 -11.60 35.99
CA ALA A 500 -5.78 -12.42 35.51
C ALA A 500 -6.25 -13.53 34.55
N GLY A 501 -7.39 -14.15 34.82
CA GLY A 501 -7.96 -15.19 33.95
C GLY A 501 -8.40 -14.65 32.59
N GLY A 502 -8.99 -13.44 32.55
CA GLY A 502 -9.28 -12.73 31.31
C GLY A 502 -8.02 -12.39 30.52
N ALA A 503 -7.00 -11.84 31.20
CA ALA A 503 -5.73 -11.50 30.58
C ALA A 503 -5.04 -12.73 29.97
N GLU A 504 -4.96 -13.85 30.71
CA GLU A 504 -4.39 -15.10 30.22
C GLU A 504 -5.13 -15.61 28.98
N ARG A 505 -6.47 -15.68 29.00
CA ARG A 505 -7.25 -16.16 27.85
C ARG A 505 -6.98 -15.31 26.60
N SER A 506 -6.92 -13.99 26.76
CA SER A 506 -6.62 -13.07 25.66
C SER A 506 -5.19 -13.23 25.15
N LEU A 507 -4.20 -13.40 26.02
CA LEU A 507 -2.80 -13.64 25.61
C LEU A 507 -2.65 -14.96 24.85
N ARG A 508 -3.28 -16.03 25.33
CA ARG A 508 -3.28 -17.32 24.61
C ARG A 508 -3.96 -17.23 23.25
N ALA A 509 -5.03 -16.44 23.13
CA ALA A 509 -5.67 -16.17 21.83
C ALA A 509 -4.77 -15.33 20.89
N ALA A 510 -4.02 -14.37 21.43
CA ALA A 510 -3.03 -13.61 20.67
C ALA A 510 -1.90 -14.53 20.15
N ILE A 511 -1.37 -15.42 21.00
CA ILE A 511 -0.37 -16.44 20.62
C ILE A 511 -0.94 -17.37 19.54
N ALA A 512 -2.17 -17.86 19.70
CA ALA A 512 -2.79 -18.71 18.69
C ALA A 512 -2.98 -18.00 17.32
N ALA A 513 -3.16 -16.68 17.32
CA ALA A 513 -3.24 -15.88 16.11
C ALA A 513 -1.87 -15.54 15.51
N HIS A 514 -0.83 -15.38 16.33
CA HIS A 514 0.54 -15.06 15.91
C HIS A 514 1.57 -15.82 16.76
N PRO A 515 1.82 -17.11 16.46
CA PRO A 515 2.58 -18.00 17.35
C PRO A 515 4.04 -17.61 17.58
N ASN A 516 4.64 -16.87 16.65
CA ASN A 516 6.05 -16.48 16.75
C ASN A 516 6.24 -15.05 17.25
N TRP A 517 5.18 -14.38 17.76
CA TRP A 517 5.32 -13.03 18.32
C TRP A 517 5.71 -13.08 19.79
N PHE A 518 6.89 -12.56 20.12
CA PHE A 518 7.44 -12.66 21.47
C PHE A 518 6.61 -11.95 22.55
N LYS A 519 5.93 -10.83 22.23
CA LYS A 519 5.28 -9.96 23.25
C LYS A 519 4.17 -10.69 24.02
N PRO A 520 3.21 -11.38 23.37
CA PRO A 520 2.23 -12.20 24.09
C PRO A 520 2.84 -13.29 24.97
N HIS A 521 3.88 -13.98 24.50
CA HIS A 521 4.60 -14.99 25.31
C HIS A 521 5.23 -14.36 26.55
N TRP A 522 5.89 -13.22 26.37
CA TRP A 522 6.53 -12.49 27.47
C TRP A 522 5.52 -12.01 28.52
N THR A 523 4.42 -11.41 28.08
CA THR A 523 3.36 -10.94 28.98
C THR A 523 2.64 -12.10 29.66
N LEU A 524 2.41 -13.22 28.94
CA LEU A 524 1.79 -14.41 29.51
C LEU A 524 2.67 -15.04 30.59
N ALA A 525 3.98 -15.10 30.39
CA ALA A 525 4.91 -15.59 31.41
C ALA A 525 4.79 -14.79 32.72
N GLN A 526 4.66 -13.46 32.63
CA GLN A 526 4.50 -12.60 33.81
C GLN A 526 3.18 -12.88 34.53
N VAL A 527 2.06 -12.97 33.81
CA VAL A 527 0.75 -13.32 34.38
C VAL A 527 0.80 -14.69 35.07
N LEU A 528 1.36 -15.71 34.43
CA LEU A 528 1.48 -17.05 34.99
C LEU A 528 2.37 -17.08 36.24
N ARG A 529 3.43 -16.27 36.29
CA ARG A 529 4.29 -16.13 37.47
C ARG A 529 3.53 -15.51 38.64
N PHE A 530 2.73 -14.46 38.41
CA PHE A 530 1.87 -13.88 39.44
C PHE A 530 0.84 -14.89 39.98
N GLU A 531 0.31 -15.76 39.12
CA GLU A 531 -0.57 -16.87 39.49
C GLU A 531 0.16 -18.10 40.06
N SER A 532 1.46 -17.99 40.38
CA SER A 532 2.31 -19.07 40.93
C SER A 532 2.45 -20.32 40.04
N ARG A 533 2.16 -20.24 38.74
CA ARG A 533 2.30 -21.32 37.74
C ARG A 533 3.70 -21.36 37.12
N ARG A 534 4.72 -21.54 37.96
CA ARG A 534 6.15 -21.37 37.62
C ARG A 534 6.61 -22.15 36.38
N ALA A 535 6.26 -23.44 36.28
CA ALA A 535 6.71 -24.27 35.17
C ALA A 535 6.13 -23.84 33.80
N GLU A 536 4.92 -23.27 33.78
CA GLU A 536 4.35 -22.72 32.54
C GLU A 536 4.96 -21.37 32.22
N ALA A 537 5.12 -20.51 33.24
CA ALA A 537 5.75 -19.22 33.10
C ALA A 537 7.17 -19.33 32.51
N GLU A 538 7.97 -20.29 32.98
CA GLU A 538 9.32 -20.55 32.48
C GLU A 538 9.31 -20.92 31.00
N ARG A 539 8.40 -21.80 30.56
CA ARG A 539 8.30 -22.19 29.14
C ARG A 539 7.95 -21.01 28.24
N GLU A 540 6.95 -20.22 28.62
CA GLU A 540 6.53 -19.04 27.85
C GLU A 540 7.65 -17.98 27.81
N ALA A 541 8.39 -17.80 28.90
CA ALA A 541 9.49 -16.86 28.96
C ALA A 541 10.70 -17.30 28.10
N VAL A 542 11.02 -18.60 28.07
CA VAL A 542 12.07 -19.15 27.17
C VAL A 542 11.68 -18.94 25.70
N LEU A 543 10.42 -19.19 25.33
CA LEU A 543 9.92 -18.93 23.98
C LEU A 543 9.99 -17.44 23.63
N ALA A 544 9.58 -16.57 24.54
CA ALA A 544 9.69 -15.13 24.34
C ALA A 544 11.14 -14.69 24.10
N LEU A 545 12.10 -15.21 24.88
CA LEU A 545 13.52 -14.90 24.72
C LEU A 545 14.08 -15.40 23.38
N ASP A 546 13.73 -16.62 22.96
CA ASP A 546 14.15 -17.14 21.67
C ASP A 546 13.61 -16.25 20.54
N LEU A 547 12.30 -16.00 20.52
CA LEU A 547 11.61 -15.23 19.48
C LEU A 547 11.99 -13.74 19.44
N ASP A 548 12.38 -13.17 20.58
CA ASP A 548 12.92 -11.81 20.68
C ASP A 548 14.22 -11.63 19.90
N GLY A 549 15.00 -12.71 19.69
CA GLY A 549 16.27 -12.64 18.99
C GLY A 549 17.32 -11.74 19.66
N GLY A 550 17.15 -11.43 20.95
CA GLY A 550 18.04 -10.57 21.73
C GLY A 550 17.93 -9.08 21.40
N LYS A 551 16.77 -8.63 20.90
CA LYS A 551 16.51 -7.22 20.59
C LYS A 551 16.10 -6.39 21.81
N HIS A 552 15.52 -7.02 22.83
CA HIS A 552 14.97 -6.34 24.01
C HIS A 552 15.59 -6.87 25.32
N PRO A 553 16.55 -6.14 25.92
CA PRO A 553 17.23 -6.57 27.16
C PRO A 553 16.29 -6.83 28.35
N GLU A 554 15.14 -6.16 28.41
CA GLU A 554 14.08 -6.38 29.39
C GLU A 554 13.47 -7.78 29.34
N VAL A 555 13.34 -8.38 28.15
CA VAL A 555 12.83 -9.74 28.00
C VAL A 555 13.79 -10.72 28.67
N SER A 556 15.09 -10.55 28.40
CA SER A 556 16.15 -11.33 29.04
C SER A 556 16.21 -11.14 30.57
N ARG A 557 16.07 -9.90 31.06
CA ARG A 557 16.10 -9.61 32.50
C ARG A 557 14.92 -10.22 33.25
N SER A 558 13.77 -10.31 32.62
CA SER A 558 12.55 -10.85 33.24
C SER A 558 12.60 -12.35 33.53
N LEU A 559 13.53 -13.09 32.88
CA LEU A 559 13.84 -14.50 33.12
C LEU A 559 14.80 -14.72 34.29
N ALA A 560 15.62 -13.73 34.62
CA ALA A 560 16.61 -13.81 35.69
C ALA A 560 16.03 -13.47 37.08
N GLN A 561 14.76 -13.02 37.13
CA GLN A 561 14.00 -12.66 38.32
C GLN A 561 12.81 -13.61 38.50
#